data_AF-A0A920JDI3-F1
#
_entry.id   AF-A0A920JDI3-F1
#
_cell.length_a   1.000
_cell.length_b   1.000
_cell.length_c   1.000
_cell.angle_alpha   90.00
_cell.angle_beta   90.00
_cell.angle_gamma   90.00
#
_symmetry.space_group_name_H-M   'P 1'
#
loop_
_entity.id
_entity.type
_entity.pdbx_description
1 polymer ?
#
loop_
_entity_poly.entity_id
_entity_poly.type
_entity_poly.pdbx_seq_one_letter_code
_entity_poly.pdbx_strand_id
1 'polypeptide(L)'
;MEFNKETSSRRAFCESIHNFIKTCKFEEKTPRLWVDRSFTIDGTGKVVTGTASKDLDYENILYNLHNEELQIKEVQSRNQKNDKNDVTKRVALSLKKKNKNFPRRGDLLTNEKINFSNNLFIELNNRDVDRSIFKGTLRLFFGTNNAHISKIKLINSEKETFAILSLSKAVPIPIFENLLIQNIDRDKYIGGKFLLFPDKNQILKLNKKIKDKIKINNLLDIFDFLDIKFFKNNKEFKQIENLYVNESVLKKIFKDLEINTDSINKAGVKDFFQDNYQISTEILEQLKKIKKI
;
A
#
# COMPACT_ATOMS: atom_id res chain seq x y z
N MET A 1 29.97 -12.76 -6.34
CA MET A 1 31.17 -12.00 -6.75
C MET A 1 31.39 -10.91 -5.72
N GLU A 2 32.48 -10.96 -4.97
CA GLU A 2 32.89 -9.84 -4.11
C GLU A 2 33.57 -8.77 -4.96
N PHE A 3 33.18 -7.51 -4.76
CA PHE A 3 33.74 -6.37 -5.48
C PHE A 3 35.13 -6.04 -4.91
N ASN A 4 36.17 -6.03 -5.75
CA ASN A 4 37.51 -5.57 -5.40
C ASN A 4 37.85 -4.31 -6.21
N LYS A 5 38.17 -3.22 -5.51
CA LYS A 5 38.44 -1.90 -6.09
C LYS A 5 39.64 -1.87 -7.07
N GLU A 6 40.58 -2.80 -6.94
CA GLU A 6 41.82 -2.84 -7.74
C GLU A 6 41.67 -3.64 -9.05
N THR A 7 40.82 -4.68 -9.04
CA THR A 7 40.70 -5.62 -10.17
C THR A 7 39.33 -5.57 -10.86
N SER A 8 38.32 -4.97 -10.23
CA SER A 8 36.96 -4.91 -10.79
C SER A 8 36.77 -3.69 -11.67
N SER A 9 36.40 -3.91 -12.93
CA SER A 9 35.97 -2.83 -13.82
C SER A 9 34.66 -2.24 -13.32
N ARG A 10 34.71 -0.98 -12.87
CA ARG A 10 33.52 -0.20 -12.46
C ARG A 10 32.43 -0.23 -13.52
N ARG A 11 32.80 -0.16 -14.80
CA ARG A 11 31.86 -0.20 -15.93
C ARG A 11 31.17 -1.56 -16.02
N ALA A 12 31.93 -2.65 -15.99
CA ALA A 12 31.37 -4.01 -16.00
C ALA A 12 30.46 -4.26 -14.79
N PHE A 13 30.82 -3.73 -13.61
CA PHE A 13 30.01 -3.81 -12.41
C PHE A 13 28.70 -3.01 -12.55
N CYS A 14 28.75 -1.78 -13.07
CA CYS A 14 27.55 -0.99 -13.36
C CYS A 14 26.65 -1.68 -14.40
N GLU A 15 27.22 -2.26 -15.47
CA GLU A 15 26.49 -3.02 -16.48
C GLU A 15 25.84 -4.28 -15.88
N SER A 16 26.55 -4.99 -15.01
CA SER A 16 26.02 -6.16 -14.29
C SER A 16 24.83 -5.78 -13.39
N ILE A 17 24.95 -4.71 -12.60
CA ILE A 17 23.85 -4.18 -11.79
C ILE A 17 22.66 -3.77 -12.67
N HIS A 18 22.91 -3.05 -13.75
CA HIS A 18 21.86 -2.60 -14.66
C HIS A 18 21.12 -3.77 -15.31
N ASN A 19 21.86 -4.78 -15.76
CA ASN A 19 21.28 -6.00 -16.33
C ASN A 19 20.49 -6.79 -15.29
N PHE A 20 21.00 -6.92 -14.07
CA PHE A 20 20.25 -7.54 -12.97
C PHE A 20 18.96 -6.78 -12.65
N ILE A 21 19.01 -5.44 -12.57
CA ILE A 21 17.80 -4.64 -12.32
C ILE A 21 16.79 -4.79 -13.46
N LYS A 22 17.25 -4.91 -14.71
CA LYS A 22 16.38 -5.16 -15.88
C LYS A 22 15.68 -6.53 -15.84
N THR A 23 16.30 -7.55 -15.25
CA THR A 23 15.64 -8.85 -15.07
C THR A 23 14.66 -8.87 -13.90
N CYS A 24 14.75 -7.90 -12.98
CA CYS A 24 13.83 -7.79 -11.86
C CYS A 24 12.44 -7.34 -12.33
N LYS A 25 11.40 -8.02 -11.86
CA LYS A 25 10.01 -7.57 -12.01
C LYS A 25 9.59 -6.83 -10.76
N PHE A 26 9.23 -5.56 -10.90
CA PHE A 26 8.69 -4.75 -9.82
C PHE A 26 7.17 -4.67 -9.93
N GLU A 27 6.48 -4.69 -8.79
CA GLU A 27 5.05 -4.44 -8.74
C GLU A 27 4.75 -3.02 -9.22
N GLU A 28 3.70 -2.88 -10.02
CA GLU A 28 3.19 -1.56 -10.38
C GLU A 28 2.67 -0.86 -9.12
N LYS A 29 3.05 0.40 -9.02
CA LYS A 29 3.06 1.16 -7.78
C LYS A 29 2.20 2.39 -8.02
N THR A 30 1.33 2.74 -7.09
CA THR A 30 0.53 3.98 -7.18
C THR A 30 1.46 5.16 -7.52
N PRO A 31 1.15 5.94 -8.58
CA PRO A 31 1.89 7.14 -8.93
C PRO A 31 1.95 8.14 -7.77
N ARG A 32 3.17 8.48 -7.35
CA ARG A 32 3.40 9.22 -6.11
C ARG A 32 4.70 9.99 -6.08
N LEU A 33 4.77 10.95 -5.18
CA LEU A 33 5.98 11.63 -4.74
C LEU A 33 5.96 11.77 -3.22
N TRP A 34 7.01 11.22 -2.58
CA TRP A 34 7.30 11.54 -1.19
C TRP A 34 8.16 12.79 -1.12
N VAL A 35 7.68 13.80 -0.40
CA VAL A 35 8.39 15.08 -0.27
C VAL A 35 9.62 14.86 0.60
N ASP A 36 10.80 15.19 0.07
CA ASP A 36 12.07 15.09 0.80
C ASP A 36 12.55 16.44 1.34
N ARG A 37 12.23 17.55 0.65
CA ARG A 37 12.50 18.93 1.09
C ARG A 37 11.40 19.87 0.62
N SER A 38 11.20 20.93 1.38
CA SER A 38 10.28 22.03 1.07
C SER A 38 10.90 23.35 1.49
N PHE A 39 10.91 24.32 0.59
CA PHE A 39 11.52 25.63 0.81
C PHE A 39 10.88 26.70 -0.10
N THR A 40 11.21 27.97 0.13
CA THR A 40 10.76 29.08 -0.72
C THR A 40 11.98 29.69 -1.40
N ILE A 41 11.87 30.00 -2.70
CA ILE A 41 12.90 30.70 -3.46
C ILE A 41 12.32 32.02 -3.97
N ASP A 42 13.07 33.11 -3.85
CA ASP A 42 12.65 34.42 -4.37
C ASP A 42 12.37 34.36 -5.87
N GLY A 43 11.32 35.06 -6.30
CA GLY A 43 10.81 35.03 -7.69
C GLY A 43 10.08 33.74 -8.09
N THR A 44 10.49 32.58 -7.57
CA THR A 44 9.87 31.27 -7.90
C THR A 44 8.69 30.94 -6.98
N GLY A 45 8.79 31.23 -5.69
CA GLY A 45 7.79 30.92 -4.67
C GLY A 45 8.05 29.62 -3.92
N LYS A 46 6.99 28.96 -3.44
CA LYS A 46 7.05 27.69 -2.69
C LYS A 46 7.51 26.57 -3.61
N VAL A 47 8.53 25.82 -3.21
CA VAL A 47 9.10 24.69 -3.95
C VAL A 47 9.15 23.45 -3.06
N VAL A 48 8.72 22.32 -3.60
CA VAL A 48 8.88 21.00 -2.97
C VAL A 48 9.74 20.12 -3.85
N THR A 49 10.60 19.30 -3.24
CA THR A 49 11.38 18.30 -3.96
C THR A 49 11.07 16.90 -3.45
N GLY A 50 11.24 15.92 -4.31
CA GLY A 50 11.06 14.52 -3.97
C GLY A 50 11.38 13.60 -5.15
N THR A 51 11.29 12.31 -4.93
CA THR A 51 11.39 11.32 -6.00
C THR A 51 9.99 10.99 -6.48
N ALA A 52 9.65 11.40 -7.69
CA ALA A 52 8.42 11.02 -8.35
C ALA A 52 8.57 9.59 -8.89
N SER A 53 7.60 8.72 -8.63
CA SER A 53 7.51 7.42 -9.28
C SER A 53 7.11 7.58 -10.73
N LYS A 54 7.27 6.52 -11.52
CA LYS A 54 6.70 6.44 -12.87
C LYS A 54 5.21 6.82 -12.88
N ASP A 55 4.77 7.44 -13.98
CA ASP A 55 3.37 7.73 -14.32
C ASP A 55 2.69 8.76 -13.40
N LEU A 56 3.44 9.45 -12.52
CA LEU A 56 2.89 10.57 -11.74
C LEU A 56 2.57 11.74 -12.68
N ASP A 57 1.29 12.10 -12.74
CA ASP A 57 0.78 13.26 -13.47
C ASP A 57 0.97 14.53 -12.64
N TYR A 58 1.64 15.53 -13.20
CA TYR A 58 1.94 16.77 -12.50
C TYR A 58 0.82 17.80 -12.57
N GLU A 59 -0.18 17.62 -13.43
CA GLU A 59 -1.31 18.53 -13.55
C GLU A 59 -2.35 18.27 -12.46
N ASN A 60 -2.53 16.99 -12.10
CA ASN A 60 -3.55 16.53 -11.16
C ASN A 60 -2.94 16.01 -9.86
N ILE A 61 -2.05 16.79 -9.23
CA ILE A 61 -1.43 16.40 -7.96
C ILE A 61 -2.37 16.66 -6.80
N LEU A 62 -2.67 15.61 -6.03
CA LEU A 62 -3.36 15.66 -4.77
C LEU A 62 -2.38 15.65 -3.59
N TYR A 63 -2.54 16.61 -2.68
CA TYR A 63 -1.90 16.62 -1.37
C TYR A 63 -2.77 15.85 -0.36
N ASN A 64 -2.39 14.59 -0.10
CA ASN A 64 -3.21 13.66 0.67
C ASN A 64 -3.54 14.13 2.09
N LEU A 65 -2.62 14.83 2.77
CA LEU A 65 -2.84 15.27 4.16
C LEU A 65 -4.05 16.21 4.30
N HIS A 66 -4.32 17.01 3.27
CA HIS A 66 -5.41 17.98 3.27
C HIS A 66 -6.50 17.67 2.24
N ASN A 67 -6.34 16.59 1.47
CA ASN A 67 -7.20 16.26 0.33
C ASN A 67 -7.38 17.49 -0.60
N GLU A 68 -6.27 18.20 -0.87
CA GLU A 68 -6.22 19.44 -1.66
C GLU A 68 -5.50 19.17 -2.99
N GLU A 69 -6.10 19.58 -4.10
CA GLU A 69 -5.42 19.62 -5.39
C GLU A 69 -4.39 20.75 -5.41
N LEU A 70 -3.12 20.39 -5.59
CA LEU A 70 -2.05 21.34 -5.74
C LEU A 70 -1.93 21.76 -7.18
N GLN A 71 -1.96 23.06 -7.40
CA GLN A 71 -1.56 23.56 -8.70
C GLN A 71 -0.06 23.77 -8.79
N ILE A 72 0.52 23.16 -9.81
CA ILE A 72 1.93 23.26 -10.12
C ILE A 72 2.13 24.42 -11.11
N LYS A 73 3.15 25.24 -10.83
CA LYS A 73 3.61 26.33 -11.70
C LYS A 73 4.62 25.80 -12.71
N GLU A 74 5.57 25.00 -12.24
CA GLU A 74 6.67 24.47 -13.04
C GLU A 74 7.22 23.18 -12.42
N VAL A 75 7.67 22.26 -13.26
CA VAL A 75 8.36 21.02 -12.90
C VAL A 75 9.78 21.04 -13.45
N GLN A 76 10.77 20.74 -12.60
CA GLN A 76 12.17 20.65 -13.00
C GLN A 76 12.78 19.30 -12.58
N SER A 77 13.57 18.69 -13.47
CA SER A 77 14.34 17.47 -13.22
C SER A 77 15.73 17.59 -13.83
N ARG A 78 16.80 17.40 -13.05
CA ARG A 78 18.22 17.46 -13.52
C ARG A 78 18.46 18.56 -14.58
N ASN A 79 18.08 19.79 -14.24
CA ASN A 79 18.24 21.01 -15.06
C ASN A 79 17.42 21.05 -16.38
N GLN A 80 16.39 20.22 -16.52
CA GLN A 80 15.46 20.25 -17.65
C GLN A 80 14.02 20.47 -17.16
N LYS A 81 13.28 21.34 -17.86
CA LYS A 81 11.82 21.38 -17.79
C LYS A 81 11.30 20.07 -18.36
N ASN A 82 10.43 19.39 -17.63
CA ASN A 82 10.00 18.05 -18.01
C ASN A 82 8.51 17.87 -17.75
N ASP A 83 7.77 17.56 -18.80
CA ASP A 83 6.31 17.47 -18.75
C ASP A 83 5.82 16.02 -18.60
N LYS A 84 6.71 15.02 -18.78
CA LYS A 84 6.35 13.59 -18.68
C LYS A 84 7.21 12.85 -17.68
N ASN A 85 6.64 11.83 -17.06
CA ASN A 85 7.26 11.07 -15.99
C ASN A 85 7.32 9.57 -16.26
N ASP A 86 8.02 9.20 -17.33
CA ASP A 86 8.09 7.82 -17.83
C ASP A 86 9.02 6.92 -17.00
N VAL A 87 9.74 7.48 -16.02
CA VAL A 87 10.66 6.77 -15.13
C VAL A 87 10.67 7.41 -13.75
N THR A 88 11.03 6.65 -12.72
CA THR A 88 11.26 7.19 -11.38
C THR A 88 12.43 8.17 -11.39
N LYS A 89 12.20 9.43 -10.98
CA LYS A 89 13.23 10.47 -10.96
C LYS A 89 13.01 11.51 -9.88
N ARG A 90 14.10 12.18 -9.48
CA ARG A 90 14.04 13.30 -8.54
C ARG A 90 13.56 14.56 -9.26
N VAL A 91 12.52 15.19 -8.74
CA VAL A 91 11.91 16.41 -9.30
C VAL A 91 11.80 17.52 -8.27
N ALA A 92 11.73 18.75 -8.77
CA ALA A 92 11.35 19.94 -8.03
C ALA A 92 10.04 20.49 -8.61
N LEU A 93 9.05 20.73 -7.75
CA LEU A 93 7.75 21.28 -8.12
C LEU A 93 7.64 22.68 -7.52
N SER A 94 7.53 23.69 -8.38
CA SER A 94 7.15 25.04 -7.96
C SER A 94 5.63 25.11 -7.85
N LEU A 95 5.11 25.59 -6.73
CA LEU A 95 3.68 25.66 -6.44
C LEU A 95 3.11 27.05 -6.77
N LYS A 96 1.92 27.12 -7.36
CA LYS A 96 1.21 28.39 -7.56
C LYS A 96 0.82 29.01 -6.21
N LYS A 97 0.80 30.34 -6.13
CA LYS A 97 0.49 31.11 -4.89
C LYS A 97 -0.87 30.77 -4.27
N LYS A 98 -1.85 30.32 -5.07
CA LYS A 98 -3.20 30.01 -4.57
C LYS A 98 -3.30 28.71 -3.76
N ASN A 99 -2.27 27.86 -3.77
CA ASN A 99 -2.27 26.65 -2.94
C ASN A 99 -2.20 27.08 -1.47
N LYS A 100 -3.20 26.66 -0.69
CA LYS A 100 -3.38 27.09 0.70
C LYS A 100 -2.32 26.44 1.55
N ASN A 101 -2.21 25.12 1.47
CA ASN A 101 -1.26 24.36 2.26
C ASN A 101 0.09 24.19 1.53
N PHE A 102 1.16 24.04 2.30
CA PHE A 102 2.50 23.85 1.79
C PHE A 102 3.04 22.50 2.24
N PRO A 103 3.19 21.51 1.33
CA PRO A 103 3.69 20.19 1.69
C PRO A 103 5.07 20.26 2.33
N ARG A 104 5.31 19.40 3.32
CA ARG A 104 6.55 19.31 4.09
C ARG A 104 7.22 17.96 3.89
N ARG A 105 8.47 17.83 4.35
CA ARG A 105 9.17 16.55 4.34
C ARG A 105 8.35 15.47 5.03
N GLY A 106 8.20 14.33 4.35
CA GLY A 106 7.41 13.20 4.83
C GLY A 106 5.95 13.22 4.35
N ASP A 107 5.51 14.27 3.67
CA ASP A 107 4.19 14.31 3.06
C ASP A 107 4.14 13.55 1.74
N LEU A 108 2.95 13.04 1.43
CA LEU A 108 2.66 12.26 0.23
C LEU A 108 1.84 13.06 -0.76
N LEU A 109 2.34 13.13 -1.99
CA LEU A 109 1.63 13.65 -3.16
C LEU A 109 1.32 12.50 -4.13
N THR A 110 0.10 12.42 -4.66
CA THR A 110 -0.37 11.35 -5.57
C THR A 110 -1.35 11.92 -6.60
N ASN A 111 -1.82 11.11 -7.53
CA ASN A 111 -2.95 11.47 -8.42
C ASN A 111 -4.30 10.93 -7.94
N GLU A 112 -4.32 10.14 -6.87
CA GLU A 112 -5.52 9.55 -6.28
C GLU A 112 -5.58 9.78 -4.78
N LYS A 113 -6.78 9.72 -4.19
CA LYS A 113 -6.96 9.84 -2.74
C LYS A 113 -6.43 8.60 -2.03
N ILE A 114 -5.57 8.81 -1.04
CA ILE A 114 -5.07 7.76 -0.16
C ILE A 114 -5.70 7.87 1.22
N ASN A 115 -6.25 6.75 1.70
CA ASN A 115 -6.80 6.67 3.04
C ASN A 115 -5.71 6.83 4.12
N PHE A 116 -6.10 7.39 5.25
CA PHE A 116 -5.25 7.45 6.44
C PHE A 116 -5.73 6.43 7.45
N SER A 117 -4.83 5.59 7.91
CA SER A 117 -5.12 4.66 9.00
C SER A 117 -3.87 4.45 9.85
N ASN A 118 -4.11 4.11 11.11
CA ASN A 118 -3.06 3.67 12.03
C ASN A 118 -2.93 2.13 12.05
N ASN A 119 -3.86 1.40 11.44
CA ASN A 119 -3.76 -0.05 11.31
C ASN A 119 -3.38 -0.41 9.89
N LEU A 120 -2.27 -1.13 9.73
CA LEU A 120 -1.71 -1.51 8.44
C LEU A 120 -1.64 -3.02 8.35
N PHE A 121 -1.94 -3.57 7.17
CA PHE A 121 -1.66 -4.95 6.82
C PHE A 121 -0.50 -4.99 5.83
N ILE A 122 0.54 -5.74 6.17
CA ILE A 122 1.81 -5.77 5.42
C ILE A 122 2.26 -7.20 5.17
N GLU A 123 3.05 -7.38 4.12
CA GLU A 123 3.80 -8.60 3.85
C GLU A 123 5.27 -8.37 4.22
N LEU A 124 5.87 -9.30 4.96
CA LEU A 124 7.28 -9.25 5.35
C LEU A 124 8.12 -9.97 4.31
N ASN A 125 9.32 -9.45 4.05
CA ASN A 125 10.21 -10.00 3.03
C ASN A 125 10.80 -11.37 3.40
N ASN A 126 10.77 -11.73 4.68
CA ASN A 126 11.32 -12.98 5.20
C ASN A 126 10.23 -13.78 5.89
N ARG A 127 10.24 -15.10 5.67
CA ARG A 127 9.33 -16.03 6.34
C ARG A 127 9.74 -16.31 7.79
N ASP A 128 11.03 -16.58 8.00
CA ASP A 128 11.57 -16.95 9.31
C ASP A 128 12.01 -15.71 10.08
N VAL A 129 11.02 -14.91 10.46
CA VAL A 129 11.27 -13.71 11.24
C VAL A 129 11.64 -14.07 12.67
N ASP A 130 12.86 -13.72 13.08
CA ASP A 130 13.29 -13.78 14.47
C ASP A 130 12.39 -12.89 15.34
N ARG A 131 11.50 -13.52 16.12
CA ARG A 131 10.53 -12.84 16.97
C ARG A 131 11.16 -11.92 18.02
N SER A 132 12.46 -12.09 18.33
CA SER A 132 13.15 -11.19 19.25
C SER A 132 13.20 -9.75 18.75
N ILE A 133 13.11 -9.53 17.43
CA ILE A 133 13.02 -8.17 16.87
C ILE A 133 11.77 -7.43 17.32
N PHE A 134 10.69 -8.11 17.72
CA PHE A 134 9.46 -7.43 18.12
C PHE A 134 9.44 -7.01 19.60
N LYS A 135 10.55 -7.26 20.33
CA LYS A 135 10.70 -6.87 21.73
C LYS A 135 11.45 -5.54 21.83
N GLY A 136 10.74 -4.48 22.22
CA GLY A 136 11.28 -3.14 22.42
C GLY A 136 10.59 -2.08 21.58
N THR A 137 11.27 -0.97 21.38
CA THR A 137 10.79 0.19 20.64
C THR A 137 10.91 -0.06 19.14
N LEU A 138 9.75 -0.05 18.46
CA LEU A 138 9.64 -0.33 17.05
C LEU A 138 9.29 0.93 16.25
N ARG A 139 10.00 1.15 15.14
CA ARG A 139 9.73 2.26 14.22
C ARG A 139 9.54 1.73 12.80
N LEU A 140 8.48 2.18 12.15
CA LEU A 140 8.22 1.97 10.73
C LEU A 140 8.75 3.15 9.94
N PHE A 141 9.56 2.89 8.92
CA PHE A 141 9.96 3.86 7.90
C PHE A 141 9.24 3.57 6.59
N PHE A 142 8.76 4.62 5.94
CA PHE A 142 8.06 4.56 4.67
C PHE A 142 8.27 5.88 3.92
N GLY A 143 8.59 5.81 2.63
CA GLY A 143 8.94 7.00 1.85
C GLY A 143 10.02 7.85 2.54
N THR A 144 9.69 9.11 2.86
CA THR A 144 10.56 10.05 3.59
C THR A 144 10.09 10.31 5.03
N ASN A 145 9.14 9.51 5.55
CA ASN A 145 8.50 9.65 6.85
C ASN A 145 8.73 8.41 7.73
N ASN A 146 8.30 8.49 8.99
CA ASN A 146 8.31 7.37 9.92
C ASN A 146 7.17 7.47 10.96
N ALA A 147 6.87 6.36 11.62
CA ALA A 147 5.91 6.27 12.70
C ALA A 147 6.34 5.22 13.74
N HIS A 148 6.00 5.45 15.02
CA HIS A 148 6.18 4.44 16.07
C HIS A 148 5.12 3.34 15.92
N ILE A 149 5.54 2.07 16.01
CA ILE A 149 4.68 0.89 15.99
C ILE A 149 4.30 0.56 17.44
N SER A 150 3.02 0.71 17.78
CA SER A 150 2.49 0.40 19.11
C SER A 150 2.21 -1.10 19.28
N LYS A 151 1.87 -1.80 18.19
CA LYS A 151 1.58 -3.23 18.23
C LYS A 151 1.91 -3.89 16.90
N ILE A 152 2.40 -5.12 16.97
CA ILE A 152 2.55 -6.00 15.82
C ILE A 152 1.96 -7.37 16.14
N LYS A 153 1.25 -7.96 15.17
CA LYS A 153 0.80 -9.34 15.20
C LYS A 153 1.21 -10.03 13.92
N LEU A 154 1.97 -11.11 14.03
CA LEU A 154 2.38 -11.93 12.91
C LEU A 154 1.29 -12.91 12.51
N ILE A 155 1.20 -13.14 11.20
CA ILE A 155 0.29 -14.08 10.57
C ILE A 155 1.12 -14.86 9.56
N ASN A 156 1.39 -16.12 9.87
CA ASN A 156 2.20 -16.98 9.02
C ASN A 156 1.28 -17.77 8.09
N SER A 157 1.54 -17.68 6.79
CA SER A 157 0.97 -18.60 5.81
C SER A 157 1.98 -19.69 5.43
N GLU A 158 1.59 -20.61 4.54
CA GLU A 158 2.52 -21.61 4.00
C GLU A 158 3.66 -21.03 3.16
N LYS A 159 3.49 -19.84 2.56
CA LYS A 159 4.46 -19.26 1.62
C LYS A 159 5.03 -17.94 2.11
N GLU A 160 4.17 -17.12 2.71
CA GLU A 160 4.44 -15.72 3.05
C GLU A 160 4.20 -15.47 4.54
N THR A 161 4.85 -14.42 5.08
CA THR A 161 4.57 -13.95 6.44
C THR A 161 3.99 -12.55 6.37
N PHE A 162 2.81 -12.39 6.96
CA PHE A 162 2.11 -11.13 7.06
C PHE A 162 2.18 -10.57 8.47
N ALA A 163 1.90 -9.28 8.60
CA ALA A 163 1.73 -8.65 9.89
C ALA A 163 0.60 -7.62 9.88
N ILE A 164 -0.15 -7.55 10.98
CA ILE A 164 -0.95 -6.38 11.31
C ILE A 164 -0.11 -5.48 12.20
N LEU A 165 0.10 -4.24 11.76
CA LEU A 165 0.72 -3.19 12.55
C LEU A 165 -0.34 -2.23 13.07
N SER A 166 -0.20 -1.80 14.32
CA SER A 166 -0.85 -0.60 14.84
C SER A 166 0.22 0.46 15.07
N LEU A 167 -0.03 1.67 14.57
CA LEU A 167 0.85 2.82 14.65
C LEU A 167 0.33 3.84 15.65
N SER A 168 1.25 4.68 16.14
CA SER A 168 0.97 5.82 17.01
C SER A 168 0.16 6.94 16.33
N LYS A 169 0.21 7.03 15.00
CA LYS A 169 -0.48 8.04 14.20
C LYS A 169 -1.04 7.41 12.92
N ALA A 170 -2.11 7.99 12.39
CA ALA A 170 -2.62 7.61 11.08
C ALA A 170 -1.66 8.09 9.98
N VAL A 171 -1.47 7.27 8.94
CA VAL A 171 -0.52 7.53 7.85
C VAL A 171 -1.13 7.21 6.49
N PRO A 172 -0.75 7.93 5.42
CA PRO A 172 -1.19 7.65 4.05
C PRO A 172 -0.12 6.84 3.32
N ILE A 173 -0.24 5.52 3.28
CA ILE A 173 0.74 4.67 2.62
C ILE A 173 0.09 4.10 1.35
N PRO A 174 0.67 4.35 0.16
CA PRO A 174 0.18 3.76 -1.07
C PRO A 174 0.43 2.26 -1.13
N ILE A 175 -0.42 1.54 -1.86
CA ILE A 175 -0.32 0.09 -2.02
C ILE A 175 1.04 -0.28 -2.62
N PHE A 176 1.63 -1.37 -2.12
CA PHE A 176 2.96 -1.87 -2.45
C PHE A 176 4.11 -0.90 -2.13
N GLU A 177 3.88 0.09 -1.27
CA GLU A 177 4.98 0.90 -0.75
C GLU A 177 5.96 0.02 0.03
N ASN A 178 7.25 0.27 -0.18
CA ASN A 178 8.29 -0.46 0.55
C ASN A 178 8.37 0.09 1.97
N LEU A 179 8.48 -0.82 2.93
CA LEU A 179 8.50 -0.52 4.36
C LEU A 179 9.76 -1.09 4.99
N LEU A 180 10.26 -0.40 6.02
CA LEU A 180 11.34 -0.88 6.87
C LEU A 180 10.91 -0.77 8.34
N ILE A 181 10.90 -1.89 9.04
CA ILE A 181 10.70 -1.96 10.47
C ILE A 181 12.08 -2.01 11.13
N GLN A 182 12.35 -1.07 12.02
CA GLN A 182 13.54 -1.04 12.87
C GLN A 182 13.14 -1.32 14.31
N ASN A 183 13.87 -2.22 14.97
CA ASN A 183 13.94 -2.26 16.43
C ASN A 183 15.11 -1.39 16.88
N ILE A 184 14.80 -0.31 17.58
CA ILE A 184 15.78 0.70 18.01
C ILE A 184 16.71 0.14 19.09
N ASP A 185 16.17 -0.66 20.01
CA ASP A 185 16.91 -1.16 21.18
C ASP A 185 17.89 -2.29 20.81
N ARG A 186 17.67 -2.96 19.68
CA ARG A 186 18.40 -4.16 19.27
C ARG A 186 19.20 -3.99 17.97
N ASP A 187 19.11 -2.83 17.33
CA ASP A 187 19.67 -2.55 16.00
C ASP A 187 19.33 -3.64 14.97
N LYS A 188 18.06 -4.05 14.96
CA LYS A 188 17.55 -5.08 14.04
C LYS A 188 16.56 -4.48 13.04
N TYR A 189 16.54 -5.04 11.83
CA TYR A 189 15.73 -4.53 10.72
C TYR A 189 14.96 -5.64 10.02
N ILE A 190 13.73 -5.33 9.60
CA ILE A 190 12.92 -6.16 8.72
C ILE A 190 12.35 -5.31 7.60
N GLY A 191 12.53 -5.75 6.36
CA GLY A 191 11.83 -5.20 5.21
C GLY A 191 10.43 -5.80 5.06
N GLY A 192 9.53 -5.01 4.50
CA GLY A 192 8.21 -5.47 4.07
C GLY A 192 7.64 -4.58 2.98
N LYS A 193 6.42 -4.89 2.56
CA LYS A 193 5.63 -4.04 1.67
C LYS A 193 4.23 -3.84 2.24
N PHE A 194 3.70 -2.64 2.04
CA PHE A 194 2.34 -2.31 2.43
C PHE A 194 1.34 -2.97 1.47
N LEU A 195 0.30 -3.59 2.01
CA LEU A 195 -0.77 -4.18 1.22
C LEU A 195 -2.02 -3.31 1.28
N LEU A 196 -2.61 -3.15 2.48
CA LEU A 196 -3.86 -2.42 2.65
C LEU A 196 -4.07 -1.95 4.08
N PHE A 197 -5.05 -1.09 4.27
CA PHE A 197 -5.54 -0.68 5.59
C PHE A 197 -6.75 -1.54 5.97
N PRO A 198 -6.63 -2.47 6.93
CA PRO A 198 -7.75 -3.29 7.30
C PRO A 198 -8.74 -2.50 8.16
N ASP A 199 -10.03 -2.71 7.93
CA ASP A 199 -11.11 -2.17 8.76
C ASP A 199 -11.22 -2.91 10.11
N LYS A 200 -12.08 -2.40 11.00
CA LYS A 200 -12.30 -2.96 12.34
C LYS A 200 -12.80 -4.41 12.29
N ASN A 201 -13.73 -4.72 11.39
CA ASN A 201 -14.33 -6.05 11.26
C ASN A 201 -13.33 -7.05 10.68
N GLN A 202 -12.51 -6.64 9.72
CA GLN A 202 -11.38 -7.39 9.18
C GLN A 202 -10.37 -7.73 10.27
N ILE A 203 -9.99 -6.76 11.10
CA ILE A 203 -9.09 -7.00 12.23
C ILE A 203 -9.72 -8.00 13.23
N LEU A 204 -11.01 -7.88 13.53
CA LEU A 204 -11.71 -8.80 14.45
C LEU A 204 -11.76 -10.23 13.89
N LYS A 205 -12.16 -10.40 12.62
CA LYS A 205 -12.17 -11.70 11.93
C LYS A 205 -10.78 -12.33 11.93
N LEU A 206 -9.76 -11.56 11.60
CA LEU A 206 -8.37 -12.01 11.56
C LEU A 206 -7.86 -12.41 12.94
N ASN A 207 -8.15 -11.62 13.98
CA ASN A 207 -7.82 -11.99 15.35
C ASN A 207 -8.49 -13.29 15.79
N LYS A 208 -9.74 -13.53 15.38
CA LYS A 208 -10.44 -14.80 15.63
C LYS A 208 -9.74 -15.96 14.92
N LYS A 209 -9.43 -15.82 13.63
CA LYS A 209 -8.70 -16.85 12.85
C LYS A 209 -7.34 -17.19 13.47
N ILE A 210 -6.59 -16.18 13.93
CA ILE A 210 -5.30 -16.38 14.64
C ILE A 210 -5.51 -17.14 15.95
N LYS A 211 -6.53 -16.76 16.75
CA LYS A 211 -6.85 -17.43 18.02
C LYS A 211 -7.22 -18.90 17.82
N ASP A 212 -8.01 -19.17 16.77
CA ASP A 212 -8.52 -20.49 16.43
C ASP A 212 -7.46 -21.34 15.67
N LYS A 213 -6.25 -20.82 15.47
CA LYS A 213 -5.12 -21.47 14.76
C LYS A 213 -5.51 -22.00 13.37
N ILE A 214 -6.42 -21.28 12.70
CA ILE A 214 -6.86 -21.64 11.35
C ILE A 214 -5.68 -21.50 10.39
N LYS A 215 -5.48 -22.52 9.56
CA LYS A 215 -4.45 -22.53 8.52
C LYS A 215 -4.77 -21.47 7.46
N ILE A 216 -3.79 -20.62 7.15
CA ILE A 216 -3.89 -19.57 6.13
C ILE A 216 -2.96 -19.95 4.98
N ASN A 217 -3.51 -20.17 3.79
CA ASN A 217 -2.73 -20.56 2.62
C ASN A 217 -2.47 -19.34 1.71
N ASN A 218 -3.42 -18.41 1.63
CA ASN A 218 -3.31 -17.20 0.80
C ASN A 218 -4.07 -16.00 1.39
N LEU A 219 -3.97 -14.85 0.72
CA LEU A 219 -4.62 -13.60 1.15
C LEU A 219 -6.17 -13.67 1.18
N LEU A 220 -6.82 -14.46 0.33
CA LEU A 220 -8.28 -14.64 0.36
C LEU A 220 -8.76 -15.54 1.51
N ASP A 221 -7.85 -16.28 2.14
CA ASP A 221 -8.15 -16.93 3.42
C ASP A 221 -8.19 -15.91 4.57
N ILE A 222 -7.67 -14.70 4.37
CA ILE A 222 -7.70 -13.61 5.33
C ILE A 222 -8.87 -12.66 5.02
N PHE A 223 -8.94 -12.18 3.78
CA PHE A 223 -9.90 -11.19 3.30
C PHE A 223 -10.87 -11.83 2.32
N ASP A 224 -12.17 -11.57 2.50
CA ASP A 224 -13.21 -12.23 1.71
C ASP A 224 -13.16 -11.78 0.23
N PHE A 225 -12.82 -10.52 -0.01
CA PHE A 225 -12.63 -9.91 -1.34
C PHE A 225 -11.32 -9.14 -1.38
N LEU A 226 -10.59 -9.25 -2.48
CA LEU A 226 -9.36 -8.50 -2.72
C LEU A 226 -9.21 -8.10 -4.18
N ASP A 227 -8.62 -6.93 -4.39
CA ASP A 227 -8.29 -6.41 -5.71
C ASP A 227 -7.38 -7.36 -6.50
N ILE A 228 -7.63 -7.51 -7.80
CA ILE A 228 -6.83 -8.32 -8.72
C ILE A 228 -5.34 -8.03 -8.62
N LYS A 229 -4.94 -6.79 -8.29
CA LYS A 229 -3.53 -6.40 -8.16
C LYS A 229 -2.76 -7.16 -7.08
N PHE A 230 -3.45 -7.77 -6.10
CA PHE A 230 -2.83 -8.60 -5.07
C PHE A 230 -2.47 -10.02 -5.56
N PHE A 231 -2.88 -10.40 -6.78
CA PHE A 231 -2.68 -11.75 -7.31
C PHE A 231 -1.99 -11.71 -8.67
N LYS A 232 -0.99 -12.57 -8.86
CA LYS A 232 -0.38 -12.80 -10.18
C LYS A 232 -1.23 -13.84 -10.92
N ASN A 233 -1.98 -13.43 -11.95
CA ASN A 233 -2.82 -14.26 -12.85
C ASN A 233 -3.24 -15.61 -12.24
N ASN A 234 -4.32 -15.59 -11.45
CA ASN A 234 -4.74 -16.78 -10.73
C ASN A 234 -6.08 -17.30 -11.27
N LYS A 235 -6.06 -18.51 -11.85
CA LYS A 235 -7.27 -19.18 -12.36
C LYS A 235 -8.10 -19.87 -11.27
N GLU A 236 -7.58 -19.90 -10.04
CA GLU A 236 -8.19 -20.62 -8.91
C GLU A 236 -9.35 -19.85 -8.26
N PHE A 237 -9.42 -18.53 -8.43
CA PHE A 237 -10.42 -17.68 -7.79
C PHE A 237 -11.48 -17.18 -8.76
N LYS A 238 -12.69 -16.94 -8.25
CA LYS A 238 -13.74 -16.28 -9.06
C LYS A 238 -13.47 -14.79 -9.09
N GLN A 239 -13.49 -14.22 -10.29
CA GLN A 239 -13.34 -12.79 -10.50
C GLN A 239 -14.71 -12.13 -10.65
N ILE A 240 -14.90 -11.01 -9.96
CA ILE A 240 -16.06 -10.12 -10.10
C ILE A 240 -15.49 -8.72 -10.30
N GLU A 241 -15.63 -8.19 -11.52
CA GLU A 241 -14.97 -6.95 -11.94
C GLU A 241 -13.46 -6.97 -11.64
N ASN A 242 -12.98 -6.11 -10.75
CA ASN A 242 -11.58 -5.99 -10.36
C ASN A 242 -11.27 -6.69 -9.03
N LEU A 243 -12.14 -7.57 -8.55
CA LEU A 243 -11.97 -8.29 -7.29
C LEU A 243 -11.94 -9.80 -7.50
N TYR A 244 -11.11 -10.48 -6.72
CA TYR A 244 -11.16 -11.92 -6.53
C TYR A 244 -11.88 -12.29 -5.23
N VAL A 245 -12.58 -13.42 -5.28
CA VAL A 245 -13.30 -14.02 -4.15
C VAL A 245 -13.15 -15.54 -4.16
N ASN A 246 -13.08 -16.12 -2.97
CA ASN A 246 -13.12 -17.57 -2.78
C ASN A 246 -14.51 -18.13 -3.12
N GLU A 247 -14.57 -19.24 -3.87
CA GLU A 247 -15.86 -19.81 -4.30
C GLU A 247 -16.74 -20.26 -3.11
N SER A 248 -16.12 -20.70 -2.01
CA SER A 248 -16.82 -21.03 -0.76
C SER A 248 -17.53 -19.82 -0.13
N VAL A 249 -16.88 -18.65 -0.16
CA VAL A 249 -17.45 -17.38 0.32
C VAL A 249 -18.61 -16.95 -0.59
N LEU A 250 -18.43 -17.06 -1.91
CA LEU A 250 -19.46 -16.74 -2.89
C LEU A 250 -20.72 -17.60 -2.70
N LYS A 251 -20.55 -18.92 -2.51
CA LYS A 251 -21.65 -19.85 -2.21
C LYS A 251 -22.39 -19.45 -0.92
N LYS A 252 -21.65 -19.04 0.11
CA LYS A 252 -22.23 -18.60 1.38
C LYS A 252 -23.04 -17.31 1.22
N ILE A 253 -22.54 -16.34 0.44
CA ILE A 253 -23.26 -15.10 0.12
C ILE A 253 -24.57 -15.41 -0.62
N PHE A 254 -24.53 -16.27 -1.63
CA PHE A 254 -25.74 -16.64 -2.37
C PHE A 254 -26.78 -17.36 -1.50
N LYS A 255 -26.34 -18.18 -0.54
CA LYS A 255 -27.20 -18.82 0.46
C LYS A 255 -27.83 -17.79 1.40
N ASP A 256 -27.05 -16.83 1.90
CA ASP A 256 -27.56 -15.78 2.80
C ASP A 256 -28.55 -14.86 2.09
N LEU A 257 -28.34 -14.59 0.80
CA LEU A 257 -29.30 -13.86 -0.04
C LEU A 257 -30.65 -14.58 -0.22
N GLU A 258 -30.69 -15.91 -0.05
CA GLU A 258 -31.92 -16.72 -0.18
C GLU A 258 -32.65 -16.93 1.15
N ILE A 259 -31.91 -17.15 2.23
CA ILE A 259 -32.45 -17.75 3.45
C ILE A 259 -32.61 -16.74 4.60
N ASN A 260 -31.81 -15.68 4.63
CA ASN A 260 -31.70 -14.79 5.79
C ASN A 260 -32.45 -13.46 5.64
N THR A 261 -33.57 -13.44 4.90
CA THR A 261 -34.34 -12.22 4.61
C THR A 261 -34.72 -11.45 5.88
N ASP A 262 -35.17 -12.10 6.95
CA ASP A 262 -35.60 -11.42 8.19
C ASP A 262 -34.45 -10.76 8.97
N SER A 263 -33.28 -11.40 9.00
CA SER A 263 -32.09 -10.85 9.66
C SER A 263 -31.48 -9.70 8.85
N ILE A 264 -31.42 -9.88 7.53
CA ILE A 264 -30.94 -8.89 6.58
C ILE A 264 -31.86 -7.66 6.56
N ASN A 265 -33.17 -7.84 6.63
CA ASN A 265 -34.15 -6.75 6.66
C ASN A 265 -34.07 -5.93 7.95
N LYS A 266 -33.77 -6.56 9.10
CA LYS A 266 -33.57 -5.86 10.39
C LYS A 266 -32.25 -5.10 10.47
N ALA A 267 -31.16 -5.68 9.96
CA ALA A 267 -29.85 -5.03 9.96
C ALA A 267 -29.70 -3.99 8.83
N GLY A 268 -30.55 -4.06 7.80
CA GLY A 268 -30.35 -3.36 6.53
C GLY A 268 -29.44 -4.17 5.62
N VAL A 269 -29.88 -4.41 4.38
CA VAL A 269 -29.16 -5.24 3.40
C VAL A 269 -27.71 -4.79 3.23
N LYS A 270 -27.50 -3.47 3.12
CA LYS A 270 -26.17 -2.89 2.94
C LYS A 270 -25.24 -3.21 4.12
N ASP A 271 -25.69 -2.95 5.34
CA ASP A 271 -24.86 -3.07 6.53
C ASP A 271 -24.56 -4.55 6.82
N PHE A 272 -25.53 -5.44 6.58
CA PHE A 272 -25.31 -6.88 6.71
C PHE A 272 -24.19 -7.39 5.79
N PHE A 273 -24.20 -7.05 4.50
CA PHE A 273 -23.19 -7.54 3.56
C PHE A 273 -21.84 -6.83 3.71
N GLN A 274 -21.84 -5.55 4.10
CA GLN A 274 -20.61 -4.84 4.44
C GLN A 274 -19.93 -5.47 5.67
N ASP A 275 -20.68 -5.73 6.74
CA ASP A 275 -20.12 -6.25 7.99
C ASP A 275 -19.70 -7.72 7.87
N ASN A 276 -20.52 -8.54 7.23
CA ASN A 276 -20.28 -9.99 7.14
C ASN A 276 -19.35 -10.38 5.99
N TYR A 277 -19.29 -9.60 4.92
CA TYR A 277 -18.60 -10.00 3.69
C TYR A 277 -17.72 -8.93 3.06
N GLN A 278 -17.70 -7.69 3.58
CA GLN A 278 -16.88 -6.59 3.05
C GLN A 278 -17.27 -6.21 1.60
N ILE A 279 -18.56 -6.35 1.26
CA ILE A 279 -19.07 -6.11 -0.08
C ILE A 279 -19.75 -4.74 -0.13
N SER A 280 -19.29 -3.87 -1.04
CA SER A 280 -19.97 -2.61 -1.33
C SER A 280 -21.34 -2.85 -1.98
N THR A 281 -22.21 -1.84 -1.97
CA THR A 281 -23.51 -1.93 -2.66
C THR A 281 -23.37 -2.22 -4.15
N GLU A 282 -22.33 -1.69 -4.79
CA GLU A 282 -22.05 -1.88 -6.21
C GLU A 282 -21.75 -3.36 -6.51
N ILE A 283 -20.85 -3.98 -5.75
CA ILE A 283 -20.52 -5.40 -5.92
C ILE A 283 -21.74 -6.28 -5.61
N LEU A 284 -22.56 -5.90 -4.62
CA LEU A 284 -23.78 -6.62 -4.29
C LEU A 284 -24.80 -6.60 -5.44
N GLU A 285 -24.94 -5.47 -6.14
CA GLU A 285 -25.78 -5.38 -7.34
C GLU A 285 -25.25 -6.27 -8.47
N GLN A 286 -23.93 -6.31 -8.68
CA GLN A 286 -23.33 -7.19 -9.68
C GLN A 286 -23.53 -8.67 -9.34
N LEU A 287 -23.37 -9.05 -8.08
CA LEU A 287 -23.64 -10.41 -7.59
C LEU A 287 -25.09 -10.84 -7.88
N LYS A 288 -26.06 -9.93 -7.71
CA LYS A 288 -27.47 -10.19 -8.05
C LYS A 288 -27.69 -10.39 -9.56
N LYS A 289 -26.92 -9.72 -10.42
CA LYS A 289 -26.97 -9.91 -11.88
C LYS A 289 -26.35 -11.24 -12.30
N ILE A 290 -25.22 -11.63 -11.73
CA ILE A 290 -24.52 -12.89 -12.03
C ILE A 290 -25.40 -14.10 -11.69
N LYS A 291 -26.19 -14.01 -10.62
CA LYS A 291 -27.12 -15.08 -10.21
C LYS A 291 -28.34 -15.25 -11.13
N LYS A 292 -28.65 -14.27 -11.99
CA LYS A 292 -29.81 -14.33 -12.92
C LYS A 292 -29.53 -15.15 -14.20
N ILE A 293 -28.54 -16.03 -14.20
CA ILE A 293 -28.26 -17.01 -15.28
C ILE A 293 -28.53 -18.41 -14.74
#